data_AF-A0A654TTX6-F1
#
_entry.id   AF-A0A654TTX6-F1
#
_cell.length_a   1.000
_cell.length_b   1.000
_cell.length_c   1.000
_cell.angle_alpha   90.00
_cell.angle_beta   90.00
_cell.angle_gamma   90.00
#
_symmetry.space_group_name_H-M   'P 1'
#
loop_
_entity.id
_entity.type
_entity.pdbx_description
1 polymer ?
#
loop_
_entity_poly.entity_id
_entity_poly.type
_entity_poly.pdbx_seq_one_letter_code
_entity_poly.pdbx_strand_id
1 'polypeptide(L)'
;MEFADVGAAPAWRNLRAPLSAIPSTATQVRLVADDQDLAPQHWIALTPPRIPRVRTLQNVVGAADPLFLDWLVGLAFPCQRPFGHQYGVDETPKWRILPDRFGAEANSPVMDHNGGGPLGITELLMRATTVASYLKDDWFRDWGALQRLTPYYPDAQPADLNLGTVTRSGLWSPAPLRRG
;
A
#
# COMPACT_ATOMS: atom_id res chain seq x y z
N MET A 1 -0.78 -6.90 30.29
CA MET A 1 -0.23 -6.86 28.91
C MET A 1 -1.09 -5.88 28.14
N GLU A 2 -0.47 -4.90 27.50
CA GLU A 2 -1.16 -3.94 26.64
C GLU A 2 -0.88 -4.30 25.17
N PHE A 3 -1.88 -4.16 24.31
CA PHE A 3 -1.72 -4.38 22.87
C PHE A 3 -1.20 -3.11 22.22
N ALA A 4 -0.19 -3.24 21.36
CA ALA A 4 0.17 -2.20 20.42
C ALA A 4 -1.00 -1.97 19.46
N ASP A 5 -1.60 -0.79 19.55
CA ASP A 5 -2.67 -0.34 18.67
C ASP A 5 -2.13 0.67 17.66
N VAL A 6 -2.00 0.23 16.41
CA VAL A 6 -1.48 1.04 15.30
C VAL A 6 -2.50 1.03 14.17
N GLY A 7 -3.09 2.19 13.90
CA GLY A 7 -4.05 2.40 12.81
C GLY A 7 -5.04 3.51 13.14
N ALA A 8 -5.92 3.82 12.19
CA ALA A 8 -7.00 4.78 12.40
C ALA A 8 -8.19 4.09 13.09
N ALA A 9 -8.76 4.74 14.11
CA ALA A 9 -10.08 4.40 14.62
C ALA A 9 -11.15 5.15 13.81
N PRO A 10 -12.33 4.55 13.53
CA PRO A 10 -12.77 3.21 13.90
C PRO A 10 -12.56 2.15 12.79
N ALA A 11 -11.46 2.22 12.04
CA ALA A 11 -11.18 1.28 10.96
C ALA A 11 -10.56 -0.04 11.49
N TRP A 12 -10.69 -1.11 10.69
CA TRP A 12 -10.05 -2.39 10.95
C TRP A 12 -8.53 -2.24 11.03
N ARG A 13 -7.93 -2.81 12.09
CA ARG A 13 -6.49 -2.78 12.34
C ARG A 13 -6.04 -4.01 13.15
N ASN A 14 -4.73 -4.18 13.25
CA ASN A 14 -4.14 -5.31 13.98
C ASN A 14 -3.63 -4.85 15.34
N LEU A 15 -4.29 -5.30 16.41
CA LEU A 15 -3.74 -5.23 17.76
C LEU A 15 -2.62 -6.26 17.90
N ARG A 16 -1.48 -5.85 18.48
CA ARG A 16 -0.24 -6.65 18.47
C ARG A 16 0.31 -6.79 19.87
N ALA A 17 0.77 -7.98 20.22
CA ALA A 17 1.55 -8.20 21.43
C ALA A 17 2.68 -9.19 21.10
N PRO A 18 3.93 -8.91 21.47
CA PRO A 18 5.02 -9.85 21.26
C PRO A 18 4.84 -11.07 22.17
N LEU A 19 5.18 -12.26 21.67
CA LEU A 19 5.11 -13.49 22.48
C LEU A 19 6.03 -13.43 23.71
N SER A 20 7.09 -12.61 23.69
CA SER A 20 7.97 -12.39 24.83
C SER A 20 7.29 -11.70 26.02
N ALA A 21 6.13 -11.06 25.81
CA ALA A 21 5.35 -10.49 26.90
C ALA A 21 4.45 -11.56 27.58
N ILE A 22 4.38 -12.77 27.02
CA ILE A 22 3.65 -13.92 27.60
C ILE A 22 4.68 -14.84 28.27
N PRO A 23 4.45 -15.32 29.51
CA PRO A 23 5.30 -16.33 30.14
C PRO A 23 5.42 -17.58 29.26
N SER A 24 6.63 -18.14 29.17
CA SER A 24 6.91 -19.33 28.34
C SER A 24 6.15 -20.59 28.77
N THR A 25 5.61 -20.59 29.99
CA THR A 25 4.78 -21.68 30.54
C THR A 25 3.31 -21.59 30.14
N ALA A 26 2.87 -20.49 29.53
CA ALA A 26 1.47 -20.32 29.12
C ALA A 26 1.14 -21.22 27.92
N THR A 27 0.07 -22.00 28.05
CA THR A 27 -0.41 -22.93 27.01
C THR A 27 -1.78 -22.56 26.44
N GLN A 28 -2.47 -21.61 27.07
CA GLN A 28 -3.81 -21.17 26.70
C GLN A 28 -3.90 -19.65 26.77
N VAL A 29 -4.67 -19.06 25.85
CA VAL A 29 -4.97 -17.63 25.82
C VAL A 29 -6.47 -17.42 25.69
N ARG A 30 -6.97 -16.33 26.27
CA ARG A 30 -8.36 -15.88 26.13
C ARG A 30 -8.37 -14.39 25.92
N LEU A 31 -9.13 -13.93 24.93
CA LEU A 31 -9.43 -12.51 24.77
C LEU A 31 -10.52 -12.11 25.77
N VAL A 32 -10.30 -11.00 26.46
CA VAL A 32 -11.28 -10.37 27.34
C VAL A 32 -11.37 -8.92 26.90
N ALA A 33 -12.56 -8.47 26.57
CA ALA A 33 -12.84 -7.09 26.17
C ALA A 33 -14.13 -6.67 26.83
N ASP A 34 -14.14 -5.44 27.32
CA ASP A 34 -15.24 -4.86 28.07
C ASP A 34 -15.40 -3.41 27.61
N ASP A 35 -16.64 -3.04 27.26
CA ASP A 35 -16.99 -1.70 26.81
C ASP A 35 -18.02 -1.13 27.78
N GLN A 36 -17.61 -0.08 28.49
CA GLN A 36 -18.38 0.56 29.56
C GLN A 36 -18.88 1.95 29.14
N ASP A 37 -18.56 2.39 27.92
CA ASP A 37 -19.06 3.66 27.39
C ASP A 37 -20.43 3.45 26.72
N LEU A 38 -21.37 4.34 27.01
CA LEU A 38 -22.72 4.29 26.45
C LEU A 38 -22.82 5.08 25.14
N ALA A 39 -21.79 5.84 24.78
CA ALA A 39 -21.80 6.67 23.60
C ALA A 39 -21.63 5.81 22.34
N PRO A 40 -22.52 5.91 21.34
CA PRO A 40 -22.59 4.96 20.22
C PRO A 40 -21.35 4.97 19.30
N GLN A 41 -20.54 6.02 19.36
CA GLN A 41 -19.28 6.11 18.62
C GLN A 41 -18.15 5.29 19.27
N HIS A 42 -18.31 4.85 20.52
CA HIS A 42 -17.39 3.97 21.21
C HIS A 42 -17.94 2.56 21.13
N TRP A 43 -17.20 1.68 20.48
CA TRP A 43 -17.54 0.28 20.31
C TRP A 43 -16.27 -0.53 20.07
N ILE A 44 -16.34 -1.83 20.36
CA ILE A 44 -15.24 -2.76 20.14
C ILE A 44 -15.72 -3.91 19.25
N ALA A 45 -14.98 -4.19 18.17
CA ALA A 45 -15.09 -5.45 17.44
C ALA A 45 -13.76 -6.19 17.45
N LEU A 46 -13.83 -7.52 17.57
CA LEU A 46 -12.66 -8.38 17.66
C LEU A 46 -12.77 -9.55 16.70
N THR A 47 -11.60 -10.10 16.36
CA THR A 47 -11.46 -11.36 15.65
C THR A 47 -10.66 -12.34 16.53
N PRO A 48 -10.75 -13.66 16.30
CA PRO A 48 -9.92 -14.62 17.01
C PRO A 48 -8.42 -14.30 16.90
N PRO A 49 -7.62 -14.57 17.95
CA PRO A 49 -6.19 -14.28 17.93
C PRO A 49 -5.47 -15.16 16.90
N ARG A 50 -4.36 -14.64 16.36
CA ARG A 50 -3.51 -15.36 15.42
C ARG A 50 -2.04 -15.14 15.73
N ILE A 51 -1.21 -16.16 15.51
CA ILE A 51 0.24 -16.04 15.43
C ILE A 51 0.62 -15.98 13.94
N PRO A 52 0.96 -14.80 13.39
CA PRO A 52 1.20 -14.67 11.97
C PRO A 52 2.51 -15.35 11.55
N ARG A 53 2.49 -16.04 10.41
CA ARG A 53 3.72 -16.49 9.73
C ARG A 53 4.27 -15.33 8.92
N VAL A 54 5.32 -14.69 9.44
CA VAL A 54 5.91 -13.50 8.82
C VAL A 54 7.08 -13.85 7.90
N ARG A 55 7.19 -13.12 6.80
CA ARG A 55 8.35 -13.11 5.88
C ARG A 55 8.76 -11.66 5.65
N THR A 56 10.03 -11.41 5.36
CA THR A 56 10.51 -10.06 5.05
C THR A 56 9.87 -9.53 3.76
N LEU A 57 9.68 -8.22 3.66
CA LEU A 57 9.12 -7.59 2.45
C LEU A 57 9.92 -7.96 1.20
N GLN A 58 11.26 -7.96 1.28
CA GLN A 58 12.13 -8.37 0.18
C GLN A 58 11.83 -9.79 -0.32
N ASN A 59 11.51 -10.74 0.57
CA ASN A 59 11.20 -12.12 0.19
C ASN A 59 9.78 -12.30 -0.36
N VAL A 60 8.89 -11.32 -0.15
CA VAL A 60 7.50 -11.34 -0.63
C VAL A 60 7.37 -10.59 -1.95
N VAL A 61 7.96 -9.40 -2.04
CA VAL A 61 7.85 -8.47 -3.18
C VAL A 61 9.00 -8.66 -4.18
N GLY A 62 10.20 -8.97 -3.69
CA GLY A 62 11.40 -9.07 -4.53
C GLY A 62 11.90 -7.72 -5.04
N ALA A 63 12.67 -7.79 -6.12
CA ALA A 63 13.31 -6.65 -6.79
C ALA A 63 12.90 -6.49 -8.27
N ALA A 64 12.25 -7.50 -8.86
CA ALA A 64 11.94 -7.53 -10.29
C ALA A 64 10.52 -7.03 -10.62
N ASP A 65 9.56 -7.32 -9.75
CA ASP A 65 8.16 -6.94 -9.94
C ASP A 65 8.02 -5.40 -10.01
N PRO A 66 7.18 -4.88 -10.93
CA PRO A 66 6.95 -3.45 -11.02
C PRO A 66 6.19 -2.94 -9.79
N LEU A 67 6.79 -1.96 -9.13
CA LEU A 67 6.25 -1.37 -7.90
C LEU A 67 5.77 0.05 -8.11
N PHE A 68 4.64 0.38 -7.51
CA PHE A 68 4.28 1.77 -7.25
C PHE A 68 4.90 2.19 -5.91
N LEU A 69 6.05 2.87 -5.98
CA LEU A 69 6.64 3.55 -4.82
C LEU A 69 6.03 4.95 -4.71
N ASP A 70 5.37 5.25 -3.59
CA ASP A 70 5.04 6.63 -3.27
C ASP A 70 6.35 7.44 -3.18
N TRP A 71 6.32 8.70 -3.61
CA TRP A 71 7.54 9.49 -3.83
C TRP A 71 8.42 9.65 -2.56
N LEU A 72 7.81 9.60 -1.37
CA LEU A 72 8.52 9.69 -0.08
C LEU A 72 9.36 8.46 0.25
N VAL A 73 8.99 7.27 -0.25
CA VAL A 73 9.57 6.00 0.23
C VAL A 73 10.72 5.49 -0.65
N GLY A 74 11.08 6.21 -1.71
CA GLY A 74 12.04 5.72 -2.72
C GLY A 74 13.40 5.31 -2.14
N LEU A 75 14.02 6.16 -1.30
CA LEU A 75 15.34 5.87 -0.73
C LEU A 75 15.32 4.78 0.36
N ALA A 76 14.17 4.57 1.00
CA ALA A 76 13.99 3.52 2.01
C ALA A 76 13.86 2.11 1.38
N PHE A 77 13.45 2.05 0.10
CA PHE A 77 13.23 0.80 -0.65
C PHE A 77 14.07 0.77 -1.94
N PRO A 78 15.41 0.86 -1.86
CA PRO A 78 16.27 1.05 -3.03
C PRO A 78 16.39 -0.19 -3.93
N CYS A 79 16.03 -1.37 -3.41
CA CYS A 79 16.09 -2.63 -4.16
C CYS A 79 14.82 -2.89 -4.99
N GLN A 80 13.69 -2.26 -4.63
CA GLN A 80 12.44 -2.41 -5.36
C GLN A 80 12.49 -1.54 -6.62
N ARG A 81 12.10 -2.11 -7.76
CA ARG A 81 12.07 -1.40 -9.03
C ARG A 81 10.72 -0.68 -9.20
N PRO A 82 10.69 0.65 -9.45
CA PRO A 82 9.47 1.32 -9.89
C PRO A 82 8.93 0.73 -11.19
N PHE A 83 7.62 0.80 -11.41
CA PHE A 83 7.05 0.46 -12.71
C PHE A 83 7.61 1.39 -13.82
N GLY A 84 7.87 0.83 -14.99
CA GLY A 84 8.36 1.59 -16.15
C GLY A 84 7.24 2.29 -16.92
N HIS A 85 7.63 3.14 -17.87
CA HIS A 85 6.72 3.72 -18.85
C HIS A 85 7.46 3.85 -20.19
N GLN A 86 6.78 3.57 -21.29
CA GLN A 86 7.37 3.64 -22.63
C GLN A 86 6.31 4.05 -23.66
N TYR A 87 6.67 4.96 -24.57
CA TYR A 87 5.81 5.41 -25.67
C TYR A 87 4.40 5.90 -25.23
N GLY A 88 4.28 6.46 -24.03
CA GLY A 88 3.01 6.96 -23.49
C GLY A 88 2.14 5.91 -22.80
N VAL A 89 2.67 4.71 -22.54
CA VAL A 89 1.98 3.63 -21.83
C VAL A 89 2.78 3.21 -20.60
N ASP A 90 2.10 3.06 -19.46
CA ASP A 90 2.71 2.64 -18.20
C ASP A 90 2.74 1.10 -18.07
N GLU A 91 3.83 0.59 -17.50
CA GLU A 91 3.89 -0.77 -16.99
C GLU A 91 2.96 -0.91 -15.78
N THR A 92 2.18 -1.97 -15.76
CA THR A 92 1.17 -2.17 -14.72
C THR A 92 1.81 -2.60 -13.38
N PRO A 93 1.71 -1.81 -12.29
CA PRO A 93 2.31 -2.15 -11.01
C PRO A 93 1.53 -3.27 -10.28
N LYS A 94 2.25 -4.12 -9.54
CA LYS A 94 1.67 -5.24 -8.76
C LYS A 94 1.50 -4.92 -7.28
N TRP A 95 2.26 -3.96 -6.79
CA TRP A 95 2.36 -3.59 -5.39
C TRP A 95 2.45 -2.08 -5.25
N ARG A 96 2.02 -1.57 -4.10
CA ARG A 96 2.26 -0.18 -3.70
C ARG A 96 2.87 -0.13 -2.31
N ILE A 97 3.90 0.69 -2.11
CA ILE A 97 4.45 1.01 -0.78
C ILE A 97 4.15 2.47 -0.48
N LEU A 98 3.55 2.70 0.69
CA LEU A 98 3.11 4.00 1.18
C LEU A 98 3.88 4.37 2.45
N PRO A 99 4.09 5.68 2.73
CA PRO A 99 4.55 6.14 4.03
C PRO A 99 3.50 5.87 5.12
N ASP A 100 3.81 6.29 6.35
CA ASP A 100 2.88 6.28 7.48
C ASP A 100 1.58 7.03 7.18
N ARG A 101 0.55 6.82 8.00
CA ARG A 101 -0.78 7.37 7.72
C ARG A 101 -0.77 8.88 7.46
N PHE A 102 -0.08 9.66 8.29
CA PHE A 102 -0.04 11.12 8.14
C PHE A 102 0.79 11.54 6.92
N GLY A 103 1.92 10.88 6.67
CA GLY A 103 2.71 11.10 5.47
C GLY A 103 1.89 10.83 4.20
N ALA A 104 1.11 9.76 4.17
CA ALA A 104 0.28 9.41 3.02
C ALA A 104 -0.87 10.40 2.84
N GLU A 105 -1.58 10.76 3.91
CA GLU A 105 -2.71 11.70 3.89
C GLU A 105 -2.30 13.07 3.36
N ALA A 106 -1.15 13.60 3.82
CA ALA A 106 -0.68 14.92 3.42
C ALA A 106 -0.03 14.96 2.02
N ASN A 107 0.60 13.86 1.58
CA ASN A 107 1.49 13.88 0.40
C ASN A 107 1.01 13.04 -0.79
N SER A 108 0.04 12.15 -0.62
CA SER A 108 -0.60 11.44 -1.75
C SER A 108 -1.24 12.37 -2.77
N PRO A 109 -1.81 13.55 -2.41
CA PRO A 109 -2.39 14.47 -3.38
C PRO A 109 -1.43 14.95 -4.48
N VAL A 110 -0.11 14.88 -4.27
CA VAL A 110 0.89 15.15 -5.32
C VAL A 110 0.73 14.22 -6.53
N MET A 111 0.24 13.00 -6.30
CA MET A 111 0.13 11.94 -7.31
C MET A 111 -1.31 11.69 -7.75
N ASP A 112 -2.27 12.53 -7.36
CA ASP A 112 -3.69 12.35 -7.64
C ASP A 112 -4.05 12.50 -9.12
N HIS A 113 -5.31 12.23 -9.46
CA HIS A 113 -5.80 12.36 -10.82
C HIS A 113 -5.82 13.82 -11.32
N ASN A 114 -5.95 14.82 -10.43
CA ASN A 114 -6.00 16.23 -10.80
C ASN A 114 -4.63 16.76 -11.21
N GLY A 115 -3.57 16.28 -10.56
CA GLY A 115 -2.17 16.53 -10.90
C GLY A 115 -1.66 15.67 -12.05
N GLY A 116 -2.45 14.73 -12.55
CA GLY A 116 -2.07 13.79 -13.62
C GLY A 116 -1.13 12.69 -13.15
N GLY A 117 -1.09 12.42 -11.83
CA GLY A 117 -0.23 11.41 -11.25
C GLY A 117 -0.77 9.98 -11.39
N PRO A 118 0.08 8.98 -11.08
CA PRO A 118 -0.25 7.57 -11.29
C PRO A 118 -1.35 7.03 -10.37
N LEU A 119 -1.77 7.74 -9.32
CA LEU A 119 -2.96 7.33 -8.56
C LEU A 119 -4.21 7.40 -9.43
N GLY A 120 -4.35 8.42 -10.28
CA GLY A 120 -5.50 8.52 -11.18
C GLY A 120 -5.61 7.37 -12.20
N ILE A 121 -4.47 6.77 -12.57
CA ILE A 121 -4.44 5.61 -13.49
C ILE A 121 -4.75 4.33 -12.72
N THR A 122 -4.05 4.10 -11.61
CA THR A 122 -4.18 2.87 -10.83
C THR A 122 -5.55 2.75 -10.15
N GLU A 123 -6.19 3.85 -9.75
CA GLU A 123 -7.56 3.88 -9.21
C GLU A 123 -8.60 3.29 -10.17
N LEU A 124 -8.41 3.46 -11.47
CA LEU A 124 -9.34 2.98 -12.50
C LEU A 124 -9.05 1.54 -12.92
N LEU A 125 -7.77 1.13 -12.89
CA LEU A 125 -7.34 -0.18 -13.39
C LEU A 125 -7.34 -1.28 -12.32
N MET A 126 -7.15 -0.91 -11.06
CA MET A 126 -6.79 -1.83 -9.97
C MET A 126 -7.68 -1.72 -8.75
N ARG A 127 -7.86 -2.85 -8.08
CA ARG A 127 -8.29 -2.91 -6.68
C ARG A 127 -7.07 -3.01 -5.76
N ALA A 128 -6.91 -2.05 -4.86
CA ALA A 128 -5.89 -2.09 -3.82
C ALA A 128 -6.35 -2.92 -2.61
N THR A 129 -5.49 -3.82 -2.13
CA THR A 129 -5.72 -4.62 -0.91
C THR A 129 -4.55 -4.46 0.05
N THR A 130 -4.81 -3.93 1.25
CA THR A 130 -3.76 -3.77 2.28
C THR A 130 -3.28 -5.12 2.79
N VAL A 131 -1.96 -5.28 2.86
CA VAL A 131 -1.29 -6.46 3.43
C VAL A 131 -0.78 -6.12 4.83
N ALA A 132 -1.08 -6.98 5.81
CA ALA A 132 -0.61 -6.78 7.17
C ALA A 132 0.93 -6.87 7.24
N SER A 133 1.55 -5.77 7.63
CA SER A 133 3.00 -5.61 7.71
C SER A 133 3.39 -5.05 9.08
N TYR A 134 4.59 -5.39 9.53
CA TYR A 134 5.08 -5.05 10.86
C TYR A 134 6.54 -4.61 10.76
N LEU A 135 6.90 -3.53 11.46
CA LEU A 135 8.29 -3.13 11.59
C LEU A 135 9.00 -4.10 12.55
N LYS A 136 10.18 -4.55 12.15
CA LYS A 136 10.97 -5.49 12.93
C LYS A 136 11.38 -4.84 14.25
N ASP A 137 11.07 -5.49 15.36
CA ASP A 137 11.44 -5.12 16.73
C ASP A 137 10.87 -3.79 17.27
N ASP A 138 10.08 -3.05 16.47
CA ASP A 138 9.37 -1.84 16.88
C ASP A 138 7.86 -1.95 16.56
N TRP A 139 7.16 -2.73 17.39
CA TRP A 139 5.79 -3.17 17.14
C TRP A 139 4.73 -2.06 17.19
N PHE A 140 5.06 -0.95 17.85
CA PHE A 140 4.18 0.21 18.07
C PHE A 140 4.33 1.28 16.99
N ARG A 141 5.32 1.16 16.10
CA ARG A 141 5.52 2.14 15.03
C ARG A 141 4.64 1.86 13.83
N ASP A 142 4.01 2.93 13.33
CA ASP A 142 3.50 2.98 11.96
C ASP A 142 4.67 3.29 11.03
N TRP A 143 5.14 2.29 10.29
CA TRP A 143 6.21 2.46 9.31
C TRP A 143 5.67 2.92 7.95
N GLY A 144 4.36 2.79 7.76
CA GLY A 144 3.70 2.84 6.45
C GLY A 144 2.98 1.54 6.12
N ALA A 145 2.64 1.39 4.84
CA ALA A 145 1.78 0.31 4.40
C ALA A 145 2.27 -0.34 3.11
N LEU A 146 1.93 -1.62 2.97
CA LEU A 146 2.07 -2.39 1.73
C LEU A 146 0.66 -2.71 1.20
N GLN A 147 0.43 -2.44 -0.08
CA GLN A 147 -0.80 -2.86 -0.77
C GLN A 147 -0.47 -3.77 -1.94
N ARG A 148 -1.28 -4.80 -2.13
CA ARG A 148 -1.34 -5.57 -3.37
C ARG A 148 -2.30 -4.86 -4.33
N LEU A 149 -1.88 -4.66 -5.57
CA LEU A 149 -2.70 -4.11 -6.64
C LEU A 149 -3.15 -5.25 -7.55
N THR A 150 -4.47 -5.48 -7.64
CA THR A 150 -5.05 -6.56 -8.44
C THR A 150 -5.91 -5.96 -9.55
N PRO A 151 -5.67 -6.30 -10.83
CA PRO A 151 -6.48 -5.76 -11.93
C PRO A 151 -7.94 -6.14 -11.79
N TYR A 152 -8.85 -5.25 -12.20
CA TYR A 152 -10.27 -5.61 -12.28
C TYR A 152 -10.55 -6.71 -13.31
N TYR A 153 -9.76 -6.75 -14.39
CA TYR A 153 -9.83 -7.76 -15.44
C TYR A 153 -8.51 -8.55 -15.47
N PRO A 154 -8.41 -9.67 -14.74
CA PRO A 154 -7.14 -10.39 -14.56
C PRO A 154 -6.63 -11.09 -15.83
N ASP A 155 -7.53 -11.42 -16.76
CA ASP A 155 -7.18 -12.11 -18.01
C ASP A 155 -6.74 -11.14 -19.13
N ALA A 156 -6.87 -9.82 -18.90
CA ALA A 156 -6.43 -8.80 -19.85
C ALA A 156 -4.90 -8.81 -20.00
N GLN A 157 -4.43 -8.69 -21.24
CA GLN A 157 -3.01 -8.68 -21.58
C GLN A 157 -2.55 -7.28 -22.00
N PRO A 158 -1.24 -6.96 -21.90
CA PRO A 158 -0.68 -5.74 -22.46
C PRO A 158 -0.98 -5.59 -23.96
N ALA A 159 -1.15 -4.35 -24.41
CA ALA A 159 -1.43 -4.08 -25.81
C ALA A 159 -0.15 -4.12 -26.68
N ASP A 160 -0.30 -4.57 -27.93
CA ASP A 160 0.75 -4.48 -28.95
C ASP A 160 0.77 -3.07 -29.56
N LEU A 161 1.92 -2.39 -29.49
CA LEU A 161 2.08 -1.03 -30.00
C LEU A 161 2.61 -1.01 -31.44
N ASN A 162 1.82 -0.45 -32.36
CA ASN A 162 2.27 -0.18 -33.73
C ASN A 162 2.99 1.18 -33.79
N LEU A 163 4.32 1.14 -33.79
CA LEU A 163 5.16 2.33 -33.78
C LEU A 163 5.60 2.75 -35.18
N GLY A 164 5.93 4.03 -35.33
CA GLY A 164 6.50 4.58 -36.55
C GLY A 164 7.37 5.79 -36.27
N THR A 165 8.17 6.17 -37.25
CA THR A 165 9.07 7.33 -37.17
C THR A 165 8.60 8.40 -38.13
N VAL A 166 8.52 9.64 -37.66
CA VAL A 166 8.10 10.76 -38.49
C VAL A 166 8.82 12.04 -38.11
N THR A 167 9.22 12.82 -39.11
CA THR A 167 9.85 14.13 -38.90
C THR A 167 8.78 15.20 -38.67
N ARG A 168 9.00 16.06 -37.67
CA ARG A 168 8.14 17.21 -37.31
C ARG A 168 8.98 18.48 -37.25
N SER A 169 8.35 19.64 -37.41
CA SER A 169 9.02 20.95 -37.23
C SER A 169 9.10 21.33 -35.75
N GLY A 170 9.96 22.28 -35.39
CA GLY A 170 10.15 22.73 -34.00
C GLY A 170 8.98 23.52 -33.41
N LEU A 171 7.98 23.90 -34.22
CA LEU A 171 6.75 24.58 -33.79
C LEU A 171 5.52 23.67 -33.92
N TRP A 172 5.70 22.41 -34.31
CA TRP A 172 4.60 21.49 -34.48
C TRP A 172 3.98 21.13 -33.12
N SER A 173 2.65 21.14 -33.05
CA SER A 173 1.88 20.68 -31.91
C SER A 173 0.79 19.73 -32.41
N PRO A 174 0.74 18.46 -31.94
CA PRO A 174 -0.26 17.51 -32.40
C PRO A 174 -1.67 17.88 -31.95
N ALA A 175 -1.77 18.38 -30.71
CA ALA A 175 -3.01 18.76 -30.05
C ALA A 175 -2.68 19.57 -28.77
N PRO A 176 -3.63 20.37 -28.26
CA PRO A 176 -3.52 20.92 -26.91
C PRO A 176 -3.47 19.81 -25.85
N LEU A 177 -2.74 20.05 -24.75
CA LEU A 177 -2.80 19.18 -23.57
C LEU A 177 -4.14 19.39 -22.85
N ARG A 178 -4.93 18.32 -22.67
CA ARG A 178 -6.14 18.38 -21.86
C ARG A 178 -5.77 18.72 -20.41
N ARG A 179 -6.42 19.73 -19.85
CA ARG A 179 -6.34 20.10 -18.43
C ARG A 179 -7.75 20.04 -17.86
N GLY A 180 -7.99 19.16 -16.88
CA GLY A 180 -9.30 18.95 -16.24
C GLY A 180 -10.42 18.65 -17.23
#